data_AF-A0A8J7H8A5-F1
#
_entry.id   AF-A0A8J7H8A5-F1
#
_cell.length_a   1.000
_cell.length_b   1.000
_cell.length_c   1.000
_cell.angle_alpha   90.00
_cell.angle_beta   90.00
_cell.angle_gamma   90.00
#
_symmetry.space_group_name_H-M   'P 1'
#
loop_
_entity.id
_entity.type
_entity.pdbx_description
1 polymer ?
#
loop_
_entity_poly.entity_id
_entity_poly.type
_entity_poly.pdbx_seq_one_letter_code
_entity_poly.pdbx_strand_id
1 'polypeptide(L)'
;MRGEETQAIGVLSRHKPALPCTIIELGSTTKLIHIDAQGRLAGSMTSLSGQVYAAVLKETFIGSSVKSAEPQPNGFSEQIADAAYRSVQQSGLLRTILLTRFIQFSLDTQPAERKLFCEATMAADDMKLFADAQRQGFDLNGEVIFVGNAQCCHIYQHMMKNALGLTRPATLITARDEIDILVVEGAGYIAARVELGQQG
;
A
#
# COMPACT_ATOMS: atom_id res chain seq x y z
N MET A 1 2.54 15.44 0.13
CA MET A 1 1.45 14.85 0.93
C MET A 1 0.68 15.95 1.63
N ARG A 2 -0.58 15.70 2.01
CA ARG A 2 -1.39 16.64 2.79
C ARG A 2 -2.33 15.83 3.68
N GLY A 3 -2.03 15.80 4.97
CA GLY A 3 -2.69 14.99 6.00
C GLY A 3 -1.88 13.75 6.37
N GLU A 4 -1.24 13.08 5.42
CA GLU A 4 -0.47 11.86 5.68
C GLU A 4 0.81 12.11 6.48
N GLU A 5 1.35 13.34 6.44
CA GLU A 5 2.43 13.76 7.32
C GLU A 5 2.04 13.70 8.79
N THR A 6 0.80 14.10 9.13
CA THR A 6 0.27 14.02 10.50
C THR A 6 0.07 12.58 10.92
N GLN A 7 -0.45 11.73 10.02
CA GLN A 7 -0.59 10.30 10.28
C GLN A 7 0.78 9.63 10.53
N ALA A 8 1.81 9.98 9.73
CA ALA A 8 3.16 9.47 9.92
C ALA A 8 3.73 9.84 11.29
N ILE A 9 3.50 11.08 11.77
CA ILE A 9 3.87 11.47 13.13
C ILE A 9 3.11 10.63 14.17
N GLY A 10 1.83 10.36 13.96
CA GLY A 10 1.05 9.45 14.81
C GLY A 10 1.66 8.05 14.88
N VAL A 11 2.09 7.50 13.74
CA VAL A 11 2.79 6.20 13.70
C VAL A 11 4.07 6.25 14.52
N LEU A 12 4.89 7.29 14.35
CA LEU A 12 6.13 7.47 15.08
C LEU A 12 5.91 7.62 16.60
N SER A 13 4.92 8.41 17.02
CA SER A 13 4.65 8.63 18.45
C SER A 13 4.07 7.39 19.14
N ARG A 14 3.18 6.67 18.45
CA ARG A 14 2.45 5.53 18.99
C ARG A 14 3.26 4.25 18.98
N HIS A 15 3.81 3.90 17.82
CA HIS A 15 4.46 2.61 17.60
C HIS A 15 5.97 2.65 17.86
N LYS A 16 6.58 3.84 17.87
CA LYS A 16 8.01 4.05 18.15
C LYS A 16 8.91 3.07 17.37
N PRO A 17 8.79 3.01 16.04
CA PRO A 17 9.57 2.09 15.23
C PRO A 17 11.08 2.37 15.36
N ALA A 18 11.91 1.36 15.12
CA ALA A 18 13.34 1.54 14.96
C ALA A 18 13.62 2.44 13.74
N LEU A 19 14.58 3.35 13.89
CA LEU A 19 14.96 4.31 12.85
C LEU A 19 16.29 3.91 12.19
N PRO A 20 16.48 4.23 10.89
CA PRO A 20 15.49 4.79 9.97
C PRO A 20 14.37 3.79 9.66
N CYS A 21 13.21 4.31 9.23
CA CYS A 21 12.08 3.50 8.81
C CYS A 21 11.39 4.04 7.57
N THR A 22 10.57 3.21 6.93
CA THR A 22 9.67 3.63 5.86
C THR A 22 8.23 3.25 6.19
N ILE A 23 7.36 4.25 6.17
CA ILE A 23 5.92 4.08 6.32
C ILE A 23 5.32 4.02 4.91
N ILE A 24 4.52 3.00 4.65
CA ILE A 24 3.83 2.77 3.38
C ILE A 24 2.34 2.93 3.63
N GLU A 25 1.78 4.06 3.20
CA GLU A 25 0.35 4.34 3.29
C GLU A 25 -0.34 3.84 2.02
N LEU A 26 -1.28 2.92 2.20
CA LEU A 26 -2.04 2.24 1.14
C LEU A 26 -3.51 2.64 1.22
N GLY A 27 -3.82 3.79 0.61
CA GLY A 27 -5.18 4.33 0.54
C GLY A 27 -5.59 4.70 -0.89
N SER A 28 -6.24 5.85 -1.05
CA SER A 28 -6.61 6.40 -2.36
C SER A 28 -5.39 6.67 -3.25
N THR A 29 -4.25 6.96 -2.63
CA THR A 29 -2.94 7.01 -3.29
C THR A 29 -1.98 6.15 -2.48
N THR A 30 -1.01 5.55 -3.14
CA THR A 30 0.06 4.81 -2.45
C THR A 30 1.17 5.80 -2.13
N LYS A 31 1.61 5.86 -0.86
CA LYS A 31 2.72 6.74 -0.46
C LYS A 31 3.77 5.97 0.30
N LEU A 32 5.02 6.16 -0.10
CA LEU A 32 6.19 5.75 0.66
C LEU A 32 6.71 6.99 1.36
N ILE A 33 6.85 6.94 2.68
CA ILE A 33 7.30 8.04 3.53
C ILE A 33 8.55 7.58 4.26
N HIS A 34 9.69 8.17 3.95
CA HIS A 34 10.96 7.83 4.59
C HIS A 34 11.21 8.70 5.82
N ILE A 35 11.50 8.03 6.93
CA ILE A 35 11.93 8.64 8.17
C ILE A 35 13.41 8.31 8.37
N ASP A 36 14.24 9.34 8.50
CA ASP A 36 15.67 9.14 8.69
C ASP A 36 16.03 8.70 10.13
N ALA A 37 17.31 8.44 10.37
CA ALA A 37 17.83 8.04 11.67
C ALA A 37 17.63 9.08 12.78
N GLN A 38 17.32 10.34 12.44
CA GLN A 38 17.01 11.41 13.39
C GLN A 38 15.49 11.55 13.65
N GLY A 39 14.67 10.71 13.03
CA GLY A 39 13.21 10.74 13.18
C GLY A 39 12.54 11.83 12.36
N ARG A 40 13.21 12.36 11.33
CA ARG A 40 12.68 13.40 10.45
C ARG A 40 12.06 12.77 9.21
N LEU A 41 10.96 13.35 8.71
CA LEU A 41 10.44 13.02 7.39
C LEU A 41 11.44 13.50 6.33
N ALA A 42 12.25 12.58 5.82
CA ALA A 42 13.36 12.86 4.92
C ALA A 42 12.96 12.84 3.44
N GLY A 43 11.84 12.19 3.10
CA GLY A 43 11.32 12.18 1.74
C GLY A 43 10.01 11.42 1.62
N SER A 44 9.34 11.61 0.48
CA SER A 44 8.17 10.80 0.13
C SER A 44 8.04 10.58 -1.37
N MET A 45 7.52 9.42 -1.75
CA MET A 45 7.16 9.08 -3.12
C MET A 45 5.70 8.65 -3.18
N THR A 46 4.99 9.01 -4.25
CA THR A 46 3.54 8.81 -4.36
C THR A 46 3.16 8.24 -5.72
N SER A 47 2.24 7.26 -5.71
CA SER A 47 1.56 6.72 -6.88
C SER A 47 0.05 6.93 -6.77
N LEU A 48 -0.62 7.05 -7.92
CA LEU A 48 -2.08 7.18 -8.03
C LEU A 48 -2.80 5.82 -8.10
N SER A 49 -2.11 4.71 -7.81
CA SER A 49 -2.61 3.35 -8.01
C SER A 49 -4.00 3.09 -7.41
N GLY A 50 -4.26 3.54 -6.18
CA GLY A 50 -5.59 3.41 -5.54
C GLY A 50 -6.71 4.15 -6.29
N GLN A 51 -6.48 5.38 -6.74
CA GLN A 51 -7.42 6.18 -7.52
C GLN A 51 -7.61 5.61 -8.93
N VAL A 52 -6.53 5.19 -9.59
CA VAL A 52 -6.58 4.54 -10.90
C VAL A 52 -7.37 3.23 -10.81
N TYR A 53 -7.14 2.43 -9.77
CA TYR A 53 -7.94 1.24 -9.50
C TYR A 53 -9.43 1.56 -9.35
N ALA A 54 -9.77 2.55 -8.51
CA ALA A 54 -11.15 2.96 -8.32
C ALA A 54 -11.81 3.44 -9.63
N ALA A 55 -11.08 4.22 -10.44
CA ALA A 55 -11.55 4.69 -11.74
C ALA A 55 -11.72 3.53 -12.74
N VAL A 56 -10.78 2.58 -12.81
CA VAL A 56 -10.90 1.38 -13.65
C VAL A 56 -12.14 0.58 -13.30
N LEU A 57 -12.39 0.35 -12.01
CA LEU A 57 -13.57 -0.41 -11.59
C LEU A 57 -14.88 0.34 -11.84
N LYS A 58 -14.87 1.67 -11.73
CA LYS A 58 -16.08 2.49 -11.88
C LYS A 58 -16.43 2.78 -13.34
N GLU A 59 -15.43 3.14 -14.14
CA GLU A 59 -15.59 3.75 -15.46
C GLU A 59 -15.35 2.76 -16.62
N THR A 60 -15.02 1.50 -16.32
CA THR A 60 -14.80 0.47 -17.35
C THR A 60 -15.59 -0.81 -17.06
N PHE A 61 -15.69 -1.68 -18.07
CA PHE A 61 -16.33 -2.99 -17.91
C PHE A 61 -15.59 -3.92 -16.92
N ILE A 62 -14.35 -3.61 -16.52
CA ILE A 62 -13.58 -4.42 -15.56
C ILE A 62 -14.33 -4.53 -14.23
N GLY A 63 -15.00 -3.46 -13.79
CA GLY A 63 -15.79 -3.45 -12.56
C GLY A 63 -16.85 -4.56 -12.49
N SER A 64 -17.46 -4.91 -13.61
CA SER A 64 -18.45 -5.99 -13.66
C SER A 64 -17.86 -7.37 -13.42
N SER A 65 -16.54 -7.53 -13.61
CA SER A 65 -15.86 -8.82 -13.46
C SER A 65 -15.57 -9.14 -11.99
N VAL A 66 -15.40 -8.12 -11.16
CA VAL A 66 -14.98 -8.27 -9.75
C VAL A 66 -16.15 -8.10 -8.76
N LYS A 67 -17.31 -7.67 -9.24
CA LYS A 67 -18.53 -7.54 -8.44
C LYS A 67 -19.11 -8.91 -8.11
N SER A 68 -19.59 -9.06 -6.88
CA SER A 68 -20.42 -10.18 -6.46
C SER A 68 -21.70 -9.66 -5.82
N ALA A 69 -22.81 -10.40 -6.01
CA ALA A 69 -24.06 -10.15 -5.31
C ALA A 69 -24.04 -10.70 -3.87
N GLU A 70 -23.14 -11.65 -3.60
CA GLU A 70 -23.03 -12.32 -2.30
C GLU A 70 -21.73 -11.93 -1.60
N PRO A 71 -21.71 -11.93 -0.25
CA PRO A 71 -20.48 -11.79 0.51
C PRO A 71 -19.44 -12.79 0.02
N GLN A 72 -18.25 -12.31 -0.31
CA GLN A 72 -17.18 -13.18 -0.78
C GLN A 72 -16.25 -13.54 0.38
N PRO A 73 -15.70 -14.76 0.40
CA PRO A 73 -14.64 -15.10 1.33
C PRO A 73 -13.46 -14.15 1.08
N ASN A 74 -13.05 -13.42 2.12
CA ASN A 74 -11.81 -12.67 2.09
C ASN A 74 -10.65 -13.66 2.27
N GLY A 75 -9.75 -13.70 1.29
CA GLY A 75 -8.60 -14.59 1.33
C GLY A 75 -7.50 -14.06 0.43
N PHE A 76 -6.32 -13.86 1.01
CA PHE A 76 -5.12 -13.58 0.23
C PHE A 76 -4.61 -14.88 -0.41
N SER A 77 -4.29 -14.84 -1.69
CA SER A 77 -3.70 -15.95 -2.45
C SER A 77 -2.41 -15.50 -3.11
N GLU A 78 -1.29 -16.05 -2.62
CA GLU A 78 0.05 -15.80 -3.18
C GLU A 78 0.12 -16.15 -4.66
N GLN A 79 -0.49 -17.27 -5.06
CA GLN A 79 -0.50 -17.73 -6.46
C GLN A 79 -1.17 -16.70 -7.39
N ILE A 80 -2.27 -16.09 -6.97
CA ILE A 80 -2.96 -15.05 -7.75
C ILE A 80 -2.11 -13.78 -7.80
N ALA A 81 -1.53 -13.37 -6.68
CA ALA A 81 -0.64 -12.21 -6.63
C ALA A 81 0.59 -12.38 -7.54
N ASP A 82 1.22 -13.56 -7.53
CA ASP A 82 2.37 -13.89 -8.38
C ASP A 82 1.99 -13.98 -9.86
N ALA A 83 0.78 -14.46 -10.18
CA ALA A 83 0.26 -14.46 -11.54
C ALA A 83 0.05 -13.03 -12.06
N ALA A 84 -0.51 -12.13 -11.24
CA ALA A 84 -0.67 -10.73 -11.59
C ALA A 84 0.69 -10.05 -11.78
N TYR A 85 1.64 -10.27 -10.86
CA TYR A 85 2.99 -9.73 -10.96
C TYR A 85 3.67 -10.13 -12.26
N ARG A 86 3.73 -11.45 -12.55
CA ARG A 86 4.31 -11.95 -13.80
C ARG A 86 3.63 -11.37 -15.04
N SER A 87 2.31 -11.25 -15.01
CA SER A 87 1.53 -10.67 -16.12
C SER A 87 1.92 -9.21 -16.36
N VAL A 88 2.04 -8.39 -15.32
CA VAL A 88 2.50 -7.00 -15.46
C VAL A 88 3.92 -6.94 -16.03
N GLN A 89 4.84 -7.77 -15.56
CA GLN A 89 6.21 -7.79 -16.08
C GLN A 89 6.28 -8.18 -17.56
N GLN A 90 5.42 -9.11 -18.00
CA GLN A 90 5.45 -9.63 -19.38
C GLN A 90 4.62 -8.81 -20.36
N SER A 91 3.51 -8.24 -19.91
CA SER A 91 2.46 -7.64 -20.77
C SER A 91 2.18 -6.17 -20.47
N GLY A 92 2.73 -5.62 -19.38
CA GLY A 92 2.45 -4.27 -18.91
C GLY A 92 1.10 -4.14 -18.17
N LEU A 93 0.91 -2.98 -17.55
CA LEU A 93 -0.23 -2.70 -16.68
C LEU A 93 -1.58 -2.80 -17.40
N LEU A 94 -1.77 -2.05 -18.49
CA LEU A 94 -3.08 -1.92 -19.16
C LEU A 94 -3.59 -3.26 -19.71
N ARG A 95 -2.69 -4.05 -20.30
CA ARG A 95 -3.04 -5.39 -20.79
C ARG A 95 -3.40 -6.32 -19.64
N THR A 96 -2.67 -6.26 -18.52
CA THR A 96 -2.95 -7.10 -17.35
C THR A 96 -4.27 -6.74 -16.68
N ILE A 97 -4.63 -5.45 -16.61
CA ILE A 97 -5.96 -5.01 -16.16
C ILE A 97 -7.05 -5.66 -17.02
N LEU A 98 -6.89 -5.66 -18.35
CA LEU A 98 -7.82 -6.32 -19.27
C LEU A 98 -7.91 -7.83 -19.02
N LEU A 99 -6.82 -8.50 -18.64
CA LEU A 99 -6.84 -9.93 -18.33
C LEU A 99 -7.81 -10.28 -17.20
N THR A 100 -8.08 -9.37 -16.26
CA THR A 100 -9.12 -9.55 -15.23
C THR A 100 -10.48 -9.94 -15.84
N ARG A 101 -10.83 -9.32 -16.98
CA ARG A 101 -12.07 -9.63 -17.70
C ARG A 101 -11.99 -10.97 -18.43
N PHE A 102 -10.85 -11.28 -19.04
CA PHE A 102 -10.69 -12.53 -19.79
C PHE A 102 -10.68 -13.75 -18.87
N ILE A 103 -10.06 -13.62 -17.69
CA ILE A 103 -10.04 -14.67 -16.66
C ILE A 103 -11.45 -15.07 -16.23
N GLN A 104 -12.39 -14.13 -16.15
CA GLN A 104 -13.80 -14.43 -15.84
C GLN A 104 -14.45 -15.44 -16.81
N PHE A 105 -14.07 -15.41 -18.10
CA PHE A 105 -14.66 -16.27 -19.12
C PHE A 105 -13.79 -17.47 -19.49
N SER A 106 -12.50 -17.40 -19.18
CA SER A 106 -11.53 -18.41 -19.62
C SER A 106 -11.19 -19.41 -18.52
N LEU A 107 -11.42 -19.06 -17.25
CA LEU A 107 -11.08 -19.88 -16.09
C LEU A 107 -12.25 -19.94 -15.11
N ASP A 108 -12.36 -21.06 -14.39
CA ASP A 108 -13.28 -21.17 -13.25
C ASP A 108 -12.73 -20.35 -12.09
N THR A 109 -13.27 -19.14 -11.91
CA THR A 109 -12.83 -18.19 -10.89
C THR A 109 -14.00 -17.54 -10.20
N GLN A 110 -13.80 -17.17 -8.95
CA GLN A 110 -14.74 -16.38 -8.17
C GLN A 110 -14.50 -14.87 -8.32
N PRO A 111 -15.52 -14.02 -8.14
CA PRO A 111 -15.35 -12.57 -8.16
C PRO A 111 -14.24 -12.05 -7.24
N ALA A 112 -14.08 -12.62 -6.05
CA ALA A 112 -13.01 -12.24 -5.11
C ALA A 112 -11.61 -12.55 -5.63
N GLU A 113 -11.41 -13.66 -6.34
CA GLU A 113 -10.12 -14.01 -6.95
C GLU A 113 -9.76 -13.02 -8.06
N ARG A 114 -10.75 -12.64 -8.88
CA ARG A 114 -10.55 -11.61 -9.92
C ARG A 114 -10.31 -10.23 -9.33
N LYS A 115 -10.98 -9.90 -8.22
CA LYS A 115 -10.72 -8.67 -7.45
C LYS A 115 -9.27 -8.66 -6.97
N LEU A 116 -8.82 -9.74 -6.31
CA LEU A 116 -7.45 -9.89 -5.85
C LEU A 116 -6.44 -9.77 -6.99
N PHE A 117 -6.70 -10.42 -8.13
CA PHE A 117 -5.85 -10.31 -9.32
C PHE A 117 -5.73 -8.86 -9.81
N CYS A 118 -6.85 -8.12 -9.86
CA CYS A 118 -6.87 -6.73 -10.29
C CYS A 118 -6.16 -5.80 -9.30
N GLU A 119 -6.29 -6.03 -7.99
CA GLU A 119 -5.57 -5.28 -6.95
C GLU A 119 -4.07 -5.55 -6.98
N ALA A 120 -3.70 -6.83 -7.10
CA ALA A 120 -2.33 -7.27 -7.27
C ALA A 120 -1.70 -6.68 -8.53
N THR A 121 -2.46 -6.52 -9.62
CA THR A 121 -1.97 -5.87 -10.85
C THR A 121 -1.49 -4.43 -10.59
N MET A 122 -2.18 -3.68 -9.73
CA MET A 122 -1.78 -2.31 -9.37
C MET A 122 -0.54 -2.31 -8.49
N ALA A 123 -0.52 -3.18 -7.47
CA ALA A 123 0.65 -3.33 -6.59
C ALA A 123 1.90 -3.77 -7.37
N ALA A 124 1.74 -4.60 -8.41
CA ALA A 124 2.84 -5.08 -9.23
C ALA A 124 3.48 -3.97 -10.07
N ASP A 125 2.67 -3.03 -10.58
CA ASP A 125 3.21 -1.85 -11.27
C ASP A 125 3.86 -0.88 -10.29
N ASP A 126 3.26 -0.71 -9.11
CA ASP A 126 3.82 0.10 -8.02
C ASP A 126 5.17 -0.43 -7.54
N MET A 127 5.56 -1.71 -7.76
CA MET A 127 6.92 -2.17 -7.43
C MET A 127 8.03 -1.33 -8.09
N LYS A 128 7.74 -0.63 -9.19
CA LYS A 128 8.64 0.38 -9.77
C LYS A 128 8.83 1.58 -8.84
N LEU A 129 7.77 2.08 -8.21
CA LEU A 129 7.82 3.15 -7.19
C LEU A 129 8.75 2.76 -6.04
N PHE A 130 8.68 1.51 -5.58
CA PHE A 130 9.53 0.98 -4.50
C PHE A 130 11.00 0.89 -4.93
N ALA A 131 11.26 0.36 -6.13
CA ALA A 131 12.61 0.32 -6.68
C ALA A 131 13.19 1.74 -6.86
N ASP A 132 12.37 2.71 -7.26
CA ASP A 132 12.77 4.11 -7.40
C ASP A 132 13.10 4.72 -6.03
N ALA A 133 12.28 4.42 -5.01
CA ALA A 133 12.51 4.86 -3.63
C ALA A 133 13.84 4.33 -3.09
N GLN A 134 14.16 3.05 -3.33
CA GLN A 134 15.48 2.50 -2.95
C GLN A 134 16.63 3.24 -3.64
N ARG A 135 16.49 3.56 -4.93
CA ARG A 135 17.51 4.33 -5.67
C ARG A 135 17.65 5.76 -5.14
N GLN A 136 16.61 6.32 -4.53
CA GLN A 136 16.64 7.62 -3.85
C GLN A 136 17.08 7.53 -2.37
N GLY A 137 17.46 6.35 -1.89
CA GLY A 137 18.01 6.16 -0.55
C GLY A 137 16.98 5.85 0.54
N PHE A 138 15.74 5.49 0.19
CA PHE A 138 14.75 5.05 1.17
C PHE A 138 15.17 3.69 1.74
N ASP A 139 15.16 3.56 3.07
CA ASP A 139 15.48 2.29 3.73
C ASP A 139 14.26 1.35 3.75
N LEU A 140 14.17 0.49 2.75
CA LEU A 140 13.18 -0.58 2.68
C LEU A 140 13.69 -1.91 3.28
N ASN A 141 14.96 -1.99 3.70
CA ASN A 141 15.54 -3.17 4.35
C ASN A 141 15.42 -3.11 5.88
N GLY A 142 15.33 -1.89 6.42
CA GLY A 142 15.09 -1.58 7.82
C GLY A 142 13.64 -1.79 8.24
N GLU A 143 13.13 -0.96 9.15
CA GLU A 143 11.76 -1.10 9.62
C GLU A 143 10.76 -0.54 8.61
N VAL A 144 9.83 -1.39 8.18
CA VAL A 144 8.78 -1.05 7.23
C VAL A 144 7.43 -1.22 7.91
N ILE A 145 6.59 -0.18 7.81
CA ILE A 145 5.25 -0.16 8.40
C ILE A 145 4.23 0.09 7.30
N PHE A 146 3.30 -0.84 7.10
CA PHE A 146 2.15 -0.62 6.22
C PHE A 146 0.97 -0.07 7.00
N VAL A 147 0.30 0.92 6.42
CA VAL A 147 -0.93 1.52 6.95
C VAL A 147 -1.99 1.47 5.87
N GLY A 148 -3.10 0.78 6.09
CA GLY A 148 -4.17 0.70 5.10
C GLY A 148 -5.04 -0.55 5.21
N ASN A 149 -5.84 -0.84 4.18
CA ASN A 149 -6.68 -2.03 4.19
C ASN A 149 -5.84 -3.31 4.29
N ALA A 150 -6.28 -4.27 5.11
CA ALA A 150 -5.56 -5.53 5.34
C ALA A 150 -5.19 -6.26 4.04
N GLN A 151 -6.14 -6.44 3.11
CA GLN A 151 -5.86 -7.16 1.86
C GLN A 151 -4.79 -6.45 1.02
N CYS A 152 -4.88 -5.13 0.89
CA CYS A 152 -3.85 -4.35 0.20
C CYS A 152 -2.49 -4.51 0.88
N CYS A 153 -2.42 -4.40 2.20
CA CYS A 153 -1.16 -4.55 2.93
C CYS A 153 -0.51 -5.92 2.70
N HIS A 154 -1.29 -7.00 2.75
CA HIS A 154 -0.79 -8.35 2.46
C HIS A 154 -0.27 -8.49 1.02
N ILE A 155 -0.99 -7.93 0.03
CA ILE A 155 -0.54 -7.93 -1.38
C ILE A 155 0.81 -7.22 -1.51
N TYR A 156 0.95 -6.00 -0.98
CA TYR A 156 2.19 -5.24 -1.13
C TYR A 156 3.34 -5.88 -0.35
N GLN A 157 3.10 -6.39 0.85
CA GLN A 157 4.13 -7.10 1.62
C GLN A 157 4.64 -8.33 0.86
N HIS A 158 3.73 -9.12 0.27
CA HIS A 158 4.10 -10.27 -0.56
C HIS A 158 4.89 -9.85 -1.80
N MET A 159 4.45 -8.81 -2.49
CA MET A 159 5.14 -8.32 -3.70
C MET A 159 6.51 -7.73 -3.39
N MET A 160 6.67 -6.98 -2.30
CA MET A 160 7.97 -6.48 -1.88
C MET A 160 8.95 -7.62 -1.60
N LYS A 161 8.49 -8.68 -0.92
CA LYS A 161 9.31 -9.87 -0.66
C LYS A 161 9.80 -10.51 -1.95
N ASN A 162 8.89 -10.71 -2.92
CA ASN A 162 9.21 -11.42 -4.16
C ASN A 162 9.97 -10.56 -5.18
N ALA A 163 9.60 -9.28 -5.33
CA ALA A 163 10.17 -8.39 -6.34
C ALA A 163 11.50 -7.77 -5.90
N LEU A 164 11.65 -7.48 -4.60
CA LEU A 164 12.80 -6.75 -4.06
C LEU A 164 13.69 -7.61 -3.14
N GLY A 165 13.32 -8.87 -2.89
CA GLY A 165 14.06 -9.78 -2.02
C GLY A 165 14.01 -9.39 -0.53
N LEU A 166 13.06 -8.56 -0.14
CA LEU A 166 12.95 -8.02 1.22
C LEU A 166 12.27 -9.05 2.14
N THR A 167 13.05 -9.66 3.03
CA THR A 167 12.57 -10.77 3.87
C THR A 167 12.17 -10.35 5.28
N ARG A 168 12.45 -9.11 5.69
CA ARG A 168 12.12 -8.64 7.03
C ARG A 168 10.60 -8.51 7.16
N PRO A 169 9.96 -9.07 8.20
CA PRO A 169 8.54 -8.90 8.41
C PRO A 169 8.21 -7.42 8.63
N ALA A 170 7.18 -6.95 7.96
CA ALA A 170 6.68 -5.58 8.10
C ALA A 170 5.61 -5.51 9.21
N THR A 171 5.53 -4.35 9.86
CA THR A 171 4.43 -4.05 10.78
C THR A 171 3.20 -3.68 9.97
N LEU A 172 2.06 -4.30 10.25
CA LEU A 172 0.79 -4.03 9.56
C LEU A 172 -0.17 -3.30 10.49
N ILE A 173 -0.54 -2.06 10.14
CA ILE A 173 -1.58 -1.28 10.81
C ILE A 173 -2.81 -1.27 9.89
N THR A 174 -3.74 -2.17 10.16
CA THR A 174 -4.87 -2.46 9.24
C THR A 174 -6.25 -2.28 9.83
N ALA A 175 -6.35 -2.14 11.16
CA ALA A 175 -7.61 -1.89 11.84
C ALA A 175 -8.05 -0.45 11.61
N ARG A 176 -9.30 -0.23 11.22
CA ARG A 176 -9.78 1.10 10.80
C ARG A 176 -9.72 2.13 11.94
N ASP A 177 -10.14 1.72 13.13
CA ASP A 177 -10.07 2.53 14.34
C ASP A 177 -8.62 2.87 14.72
N GLU A 178 -7.69 1.93 14.53
CA GLU A 178 -6.26 2.18 14.71
C GLU A 178 -5.72 3.16 13.66
N ILE A 179 -6.11 3.05 12.40
CA ILE A 179 -5.69 3.99 11.35
C ILE A 179 -6.24 5.40 11.60
N ASP A 180 -7.51 5.50 11.99
CA ASP A 180 -8.20 6.77 12.22
C ASP A 180 -7.59 7.54 13.43
N ILE A 181 -7.18 6.83 14.50
CA ILE A 181 -6.60 7.47 15.68
C ILE A 181 -5.20 8.05 15.43
N LEU A 182 -4.43 7.52 14.46
CA LEU A 182 -3.08 8.01 14.15
C LEU A 182 -3.06 9.49 13.77
N VAL A 183 -4.07 9.98 13.04
CA VAL A 183 -4.15 11.39 12.66
C VAL A 183 -4.38 12.27 13.89
N VAL A 184 -5.23 11.82 14.81
CA VAL A 184 -5.53 12.53 16.07
C VAL A 184 -4.30 12.57 16.97
N GLU A 185 -3.64 11.44 17.16
CA GLU A 185 -2.42 11.35 17.98
C GLU A 185 -1.27 12.15 17.38
N GLY A 186 -1.09 12.09 16.06
CA GLY A 186 -0.10 12.90 15.36
C GLY A 186 -0.34 14.40 15.52
N ALA A 187 -1.59 14.85 15.38
CA ALA A 187 -1.95 16.25 15.58
C ALA A 187 -1.71 16.69 17.04
N GLY A 188 -2.09 15.87 18.01
CA GLY A 188 -1.86 16.13 19.43
C GLY A 188 -0.37 16.21 19.78
N TYR A 189 0.44 15.32 19.20
CA TYR A 189 1.90 15.32 19.39
C TYR A 189 2.56 16.59 18.84
N ILE A 190 2.13 17.05 17.66
CA ILE A 190 2.62 18.29 17.06
C ILE A 190 2.25 19.49 17.93
N ALA A 191 0.99 19.58 18.37
CA ALA A 191 0.50 20.68 19.20
C ALA A 191 1.30 20.81 20.51
N ALA A 192 1.50 19.70 21.23
CA ALA A 192 2.27 19.68 22.47
C ALA A 192 3.72 20.19 22.30
N ARG A 193 4.35 19.91 21.15
CA ARG A 193 5.71 20.39 20.86
C ARG A 193 5.78 21.87 20.51
N VAL A 194 4.74 22.41 19.87
CA VAL A 194 4.66 23.85 19.60
C VAL A 194 4.53 24.62 20.91
N GLU A 195 3.69 24.15 21.83
CA GLU A 195 3.53 24.77 23.15
C GLU A 195 4.84 24.77 23.96
N LEU A 196 5.57 23.64 23.97
CA LEU A 196 6.86 23.54 24.64
C LEU A 196 7.94 24.42 24.00
N GLY A 197 7.94 24.54 22.66
CA GLY A 197 8.90 25.38 21.94
C GLY A 197 8.65 26.88 22.06
N GLN A 198 7.45 27.29 22.47
CA GLN A 198 7.11 28.70 22.76
C GLN A 198 7.43 29.11 24.20
N GLN A 199 7.73 28.16 25.09
CA GLN A 199 8.06 28.41 26.50
C GLN A 199 9.56 28.48 26.80
N GLY A 200 10.43 28.29 25.81
CA GLY A 200 11.90 28.38 25.93
C GLY A 200 12.45 29.50 25.07
#